data_AF-A0AAD7HGT2-F1
#
_entry.id   AF-A0AAD7HGT2-F1
#
_cell.length_a   1.000
_cell.length_b   1.000
_cell.length_c   1.000
_cell.angle_alpha   90.00
_cell.angle_beta   90.00
_cell.angle_gamma   90.00
#
_symmetry.space_group_name_H-M   'P 1'
#
loop_
_entity.id
_entity.type
_entity.pdbx_description
1 polymer ?
#
loop_
_entity_poly.entity_id
_entity_poly.type
_entity_poly.pdbx_seq_one_letter_code
_entity_poly.pdbx_strand_id
1 'polypeptide(L)'
;RNQHKPNPPLEDIAPHIHRYWKQRKDDKAILRLLNEYHIDKTIYGLGLTRFRQIRESLGLYRTRSQHHNINSIRPALFRLRAQYPKAGAREIVSLLFHEENMSVSRNMVTEYFSVFEPELVKERRKNRLRRKRFWAAGVNDIWAVDQHDKWKYKFGLALHTGIDPFIGFTHWLKIWWTNSNPRLVLSYYLDEVEEQGYGPLVSQSDPGTENFGLANGHTLIRHFHDPSL
;
A
#
# COMPACT_ATOMS: atom_id res chain seq x y z
N ARG A 1 -43.10 -26.21 -6.24
CA ARG A 1 -41.77 -26.25 -5.58
C ARG A 1 -41.09 -24.93 -5.92
N ASN A 2 -41.07 -23.96 -4.98
CA ASN A 2 -40.60 -22.60 -5.26
C ASN A 2 -39.15 -22.63 -5.75
N GLN A 3 -38.93 -22.15 -6.98
CA GLN A 3 -37.63 -22.18 -7.68
C GLN A 3 -36.65 -21.11 -7.17
N HIS A 4 -37.00 -20.38 -6.09
CA HIS A 4 -36.18 -19.30 -5.55
C HIS A 4 -35.90 -19.56 -4.07
N LYS A 5 -34.64 -19.85 -3.75
CA LYS A 5 -34.15 -19.91 -2.37
C LYS A 5 -34.32 -18.53 -1.72
N PRO A 6 -34.67 -18.46 -0.42
CA PRO A 6 -34.72 -17.20 0.30
C PRO A 6 -33.36 -16.50 0.32
N ASN A 7 -33.37 -15.19 0.54
CA ASN A 7 -32.14 -14.43 0.76
C ASN A 7 -31.58 -14.76 2.16
N PRO A 8 -30.24 -14.77 2.33
CA PRO A 8 -29.64 -14.89 3.65
C PRO A 8 -30.05 -13.73 4.56
N PRO A 9 -30.17 -13.94 5.88
CA PRO A 9 -30.42 -12.89 6.85
C PRO A 9 -29.34 -11.80 6.77
N LEU A 10 -29.75 -10.52 6.84
CA LEU A 10 -28.83 -9.39 6.69
C LEU A 10 -27.78 -9.36 7.81
N GLU A 11 -28.19 -9.71 9.03
CA GLU A 11 -27.36 -9.71 10.23
C GLU A 11 -26.14 -10.62 10.08
N ASP A 12 -26.31 -11.78 9.44
CA ASP A 12 -25.24 -12.76 9.23
C ASP A 12 -24.22 -12.28 8.18
N ILE A 13 -24.69 -11.64 7.10
CA ILE A 13 -23.83 -11.28 5.97
C ILE A 13 -23.23 -9.87 6.07
N ALA A 14 -23.87 -8.94 6.77
CA ALA A 14 -23.45 -7.53 6.81
C ALA A 14 -22.01 -7.33 7.33
N PRO A 15 -21.55 -7.98 8.42
CA PRO A 15 -20.17 -7.85 8.90
C PRO A 15 -19.14 -8.28 7.84
N HIS A 16 -19.44 -9.36 7.11
CA HIS A 16 -18.58 -9.86 6.05
C HIS A 16 -18.56 -8.93 4.84
N ILE A 17 -19.70 -8.33 4.49
CA ILE A 17 -19.78 -7.29 3.45
C ILE A 17 -18.89 -6.10 3.81
N HIS A 18 -19.00 -5.58 5.04
CA HIS A 18 -18.15 -4.47 5.49
C HIS A 18 -16.66 -4.83 5.46
N ARG A 19 -16.30 -6.04 5.89
CA ARG A 19 -14.91 -6.53 5.85
C ARG A 19 -14.37 -6.53 4.43
N TYR A 20 -15.06 -7.16 3.49
CA TYR A 20 -14.60 -7.26 2.11
C TYR A 20 -14.68 -5.93 1.36
N TRP A 21 -15.62 -5.06 1.74
CA TRP A 21 -15.70 -3.68 1.26
C TRP A 21 -14.46 -2.89 1.66
N LYS A 22 -14.07 -2.91 2.94
CA LYS A 22 -12.85 -2.22 3.41
C LYS A 22 -11.59 -2.77 2.73
N GLN A 23 -11.59 -4.02 2.29
CA GLN A 23 -10.52 -4.60 1.43
C GLN A 23 -10.59 -4.15 -0.05
N ARG A 24 -11.48 -3.22 -0.40
CA ARG A 24 -11.69 -2.68 -1.76
C ARG A 24 -12.06 -3.73 -2.82
N LYS A 25 -12.60 -4.87 -2.42
CA LYS A 25 -13.07 -5.88 -3.38
C LYS A 25 -14.23 -5.33 -4.20
N ASP A 26 -14.32 -5.71 -5.47
CA ASP A 26 -15.46 -5.38 -6.32
C ASP A 26 -16.70 -6.20 -5.92
N ASP A 27 -17.88 -5.79 -6.42
CA ASP A 27 -19.14 -6.43 -6.04
C ASP A 27 -19.20 -7.92 -6.41
N LYS A 28 -18.57 -8.33 -7.52
CA LYS A 28 -18.55 -9.74 -7.95
C LYS A 28 -17.64 -10.57 -7.03
N ALA A 29 -16.50 -10.02 -6.65
CA ALA A 29 -15.55 -10.64 -5.75
C ALA A 29 -16.14 -10.79 -4.33
N ILE A 30 -16.80 -9.75 -3.81
CA ILE A 30 -17.51 -9.83 -2.52
C ILE A 30 -18.60 -10.91 -2.59
N LEU A 31 -19.45 -10.86 -3.61
CA LEU A 31 -20.53 -11.85 -3.77
C LEU A 31 -20.01 -13.28 -3.85
N ARG A 32 -18.93 -13.51 -4.62
CA ARG A 32 -18.28 -14.82 -4.71
C ARG A 32 -17.81 -15.30 -3.33
N LEU A 33 -17.11 -14.46 -2.58
CA LEU A 33 -16.62 -14.81 -1.25
C LEU A 33 -17.74 -15.06 -0.24
N LEU A 34 -18.83 -14.29 -0.30
CA LEU A 34 -20.01 -14.54 0.52
C LEU A 34 -20.63 -15.90 0.20
N ASN A 35 -20.86 -16.15 -1.08
CA ASN A 35 -21.42 -17.41 -1.54
C ASN A 35 -20.51 -18.61 -1.21
N GLU A 36 -19.19 -18.44 -1.23
CA GLU A 36 -18.23 -19.54 -0.99
C GLU A 36 -18.04 -19.86 0.49
N TYR A 37 -18.03 -18.86 1.37
CA TYR A 37 -17.60 -19.03 2.76
C TYR A 37 -18.64 -18.66 3.82
N HIS A 38 -19.66 -17.86 3.48
CA HIS A 38 -20.54 -17.22 4.49
C HIS A 38 -22.03 -17.46 4.24
N ILE A 39 -22.41 -18.14 3.16
CA ILE A 39 -23.80 -18.43 2.82
C ILE A 39 -23.93 -19.93 2.57
N ASP A 40 -24.80 -20.58 3.35
CA ASP A 40 -25.22 -21.94 3.03
C ASP A 40 -26.09 -21.93 1.77
N LYS A 41 -25.47 -22.31 0.65
CA LYS A 41 -26.14 -22.38 -0.65
C LYS A 41 -27.23 -23.43 -0.71
N THR A 42 -27.32 -24.38 0.22
CA THR A 42 -28.40 -25.37 0.23
C THR A 42 -29.73 -24.71 0.64
N ILE A 43 -29.67 -23.76 1.57
CA ILE A 43 -30.80 -23.05 2.16
C ILE A 43 -31.05 -21.71 1.45
N TYR A 44 -30.00 -20.92 1.22
CA TYR A 44 -30.11 -19.53 0.76
C TYR A 44 -29.56 -19.33 -0.65
N GLY A 45 -29.99 -18.24 -1.31
CA GLY A 45 -29.46 -17.79 -2.58
C GLY A 45 -29.24 -16.28 -2.59
N LEU A 46 -28.09 -15.84 -3.10
CA LEU A 46 -27.80 -14.42 -3.26
C LEU A 46 -27.25 -14.13 -4.66
N GLY A 47 -28.03 -13.38 -5.44
CA GLY A 47 -27.66 -12.89 -6.77
C GLY A 47 -27.07 -11.47 -6.73
N LEU A 48 -26.37 -11.08 -7.81
CA LEU A 48 -25.67 -9.80 -7.91
C LEU A 48 -26.59 -8.57 -7.77
N THR A 49 -27.76 -8.60 -8.37
CA THR A 49 -28.74 -7.50 -8.29
C THR A 49 -29.18 -7.27 -6.85
N ARG A 50 -29.52 -8.35 -6.13
CA ARG A 50 -29.97 -8.25 -4.74
C ARG A 50 -28.82 -7.88 -3.81
N PHE A 51 -27.63 -8.43 -4.03
CA PHE A 51 -26.42 -8.01 -3.31
C PHE A 51 -26.16 -6.51 -3.46
N ARG A 52 -26.30 -5.93 -4.66
CA ARG A 52 -26.14 -4.49 -4.86
C ARG A 52 -27.16 -3.67 -4.05
N GLN A 53 -28.41 -4.11 -3.99
CA GLN A 53 -29.44 -3.46 -3.16
C GLN A 53 -29.09 -3.53 -1.66
N ILE A 54 -28.67 -4.71 -1.17
CA ILE A 54 -28.25 -4.90 0.23
C ILE A 54 -27.05 -4.01 0.56
N ARG A 55 -26.06 -3.97 -0.31
CA ARG A 55 -24.87 -3.13 -0.15
C ARG A 55 -25.25 -1.65 -0.05
N GLU A 56 -26.18 -1.19 -0.90
CA GLU A 56 -26.66 0.20 -0.86
C GLU A 56 -27.51 0.48 0.38
N SER A 57 -28.32 -0.47 0.86
CA SER A 57 -29.04 -0.31 2.13
C SER A 57 -28.11 -0.23 3.34
N LEU A 58 -26.89 -0.78 3.24
CA LEU A 58 -25.83 -0.63 4.23
C LEU A 58 -25.04 0.69 4.10
N GLY A 59 -25.48 1.62 3.24
CA GLY A 59 -24.81 2.90 2.99
C GLY A 59 -23.49 2.78 2.22
N LEU A 60 -23.17 1.59 1.72
CA LEU A 60 -21.97 1.36 0.93
C LEU A 60 -22.32 1.68 -0.52
N TYR A 61 -21.92 2.84 -1.01
CA TYR A 61 -22.20 3.25 -2.41
C TYR A 61 -20.92 3.18 -3.25
N ARG A 62 -21.04 2.76 -4.52
CA ARG A 62 -19.92 2.84 -5.48
C ARG A 62 -19.90 4.23 -6.10
N THR A 63 -18.77 4.61 -6.70
CA THR A 63 -18.56 5.92 -7.34
C THR A 63 -19.71 6.42 -8.20
N ARG A 64 -20.29 5.57 -9.06
CA ARG A 64 -21.40 5.99 -9.94
C ARG A 64 -22.68 6.34 -9.19
N SER A 65 -22.99 5.61 -8.10
CA SER A 65 -24.19 5.83 -7.31
C SER A 65 -24.10 7.05 -6.38
N GLN A 66 -22.88 7.51 -6.07
CA GLN A 66 -22.68 8.64 -5.13
C GLN A 66 -22.86 10.02 -5.79
N HIS A 67 -22.83 10.10 -7.14
CA HIS A 67 -22.96 11.36 -7.90
C HIS A 67 -22.04 12.51 -7.40
N HIS A 68 -20.90 12.17 -6.81
CA HIS A 68 -19.94 13.16 -6.39
C HIS A 68 -19.47 14.01 -7.57
N ASN A 69 -19.21 15.27 -7.29
CA ASN A 69 -18.52 16.22 -8.15
C ASN A 69 -17.38 16.88 -7.39
N ILE A 70 -16.58 17.69 -8.08
CA ILE A 70 -15.40 18.35 -7.53
C ILE A 70 -15.73 19.17 -6.27
N ASN A 71 -16.87 19.86 -6.25
CA ASN A 71 -17.29 20.68 -5.11
C ASN A 71 -17.70 19.81 -3.92
N SER A 72 -18.36 18.67 -4.15
CA SER A 72 -18.78 17.75 -3.09
C SER A 72 -17.62 17.03 -2.40
N ILE A 73 -16.52 16.79 -3.11
CA ILE A 73 -15.33 16.11 -2.54
C ILE A 73 -14.36 17.11 -1.88
N ARG A 74 -14.48 18.40 -2.18
CA ARG A 74 -13.56 19.45 -1.73
C ARG A 74 -13.43 19.54 -0.19
N PRO A 75 -14.51 19.51 0.61
CA PRO A 75 -14.38 19.58 2.06
C PRO A 75 -13.59 18.41 2.65
N ALA A 76 -13.83 17.20 2.14
CA ALA A 76 -13.08 16.00 2.53
C ALA A 76 -11.62 16.12 2.13
N LEU A 77 -11.34 16.55 0.89
CA LEU A 77 -9.97 16.77 0.42
C LEU A 77 -9.23 17.83 1.23
N PHE A 78 -9.90 18.87 1.70
CA PHE A 78 -9.26 19.88 2.55
C PHE A 78 -8.79 19.29 3.89
N ARG A 79 -9.61 18.45 4.54
CA ARG A 79 -9.22 17.72 5.75
C ARG A 79 -8.06 16.76 5.49
N LEU A 80 -8.17 15.96 4.43
CA LEU A 80 -7.12 15.01 4.05
C LEU A 80 -5.80 15.72 3.69
N ARG A 81 -5.85 16.90 3.08
CA ARG A 81 -4.66 17.69 2.76
C ARG A 81 -3.98 18.29 4.00
N ALA A 82 -4.74 18.60 5.04
CA ALA A 82 -4.16 19.06 6.31
C ALA A 82 -3.30 17.97 6.97
N GLN A 83 -3.74 16.71 6.90
CA GLN A 83 -3.02 15.57 7.47
C GLN A 83 -1.96 15.00 6.50
N TYR A 84 -2.28 14.93 5.22
CA TYR A 84 -1.49 14.31 4.16
C TYR A 84 -1.16 15.32 3.03
N PRO A 85 -0.38 16.37 3.31
CA PRO A 85 -0.17 17.48 2.36
C PRO A 85 0.50 17.02 1.06
N LYS A 86 1.28 15.94 1.10
CA LYS A 86 2.02 15.41 -0.06
C LYS A 86 1.34 14.23 -0.74
N ALA A 87 0.13 13.81 -0.32
CA ALA A 87 -0.51 12.64 -0.89
C ALA A 87 -0.71 12.74 -2.40
N GLY A 88 -0.51 11.63 -3.11
CA GLY A 88 -0.73 11.50 -4.55
C GLY A 88 -2.20 11.27 -4.91
N ALA A 89 -2.57 11.32 -6.20
CA ALA A 89 -3.95 11.06 -6.61
C ALA A 89 -4.45 9.67 -6.21
N ARG A 90 -3.59 8.65 -6.33
CA ARG A 90 -3.93 7.27 -5.93
C ARG A 90 -4.15 7.14 -4.42
N GLU A 91 -3.28 7.79 -3.65
CA GLU A 91 -3.32 7.78 -2.20
C GLU A 91 -4.52 8.57 -1.67
N ILE A 92 -4.82 9.72 -2.25
CA ILE A 92 -6.04 10.48 -1.93
C ILE A 92 -7.31 9.67 -2.23
N VAL A 93 -7.37 8.94 -3.35
CA VAL A 93 -8.47 7.99 -3.60
C VAL A 93 -8.50 6.89 -2.54
N SER A 94 -7.34 6.51 -2.00
CA SER A 94 -7.24 5.59 -0.86
C SER A 94 -7.93 6.18 0.37
N LEU A 95 -7.43 7.34 0.80
CA LEU A 95 -7.83 8.05 2.01
C LEU A 95 -9.32 8.44 1.99
N LEU A 96 -9.82 8.98 0.86
CA LEU A 96 -11.24 9.33 0.70
C LEU A 96 -12.17 8.15 1.00
N PHE A 97 -11.77 6.93 0.63
CA PHE A 97 -12.59 5.74 0.89
C PHE A 97 -12.47 5.23 2.32
N HIS A 98 -11.26 5.25 2.88
CA HIS A 98 -11.00 4.66 4.18
C HIS A 98 -11.42 5.58 5.33
N GLU A 99 -11.15 6.87 5.20
CA GLU A 99 -11.33 7.89 6.23
C GLU A 99 -12.63 8.67 6.05
N GLU A 100 -13.03 8.95 4.81
CA GLU A 100 -14.21 9.78 4.51
C GLU A 100 -15.40 8.95 3.98
N ASN A 101 -15.24 7.62 3.83
CA ASN A 101 -16.23 6.70 3.24
C ASN A 101 -16.74 7.11 1.84
N MET A 102 -15.94 7.88 1.09
CA MET A 102 -16.25 8.37 -0.26
C MET A 102 -15.57 7.50 -1.32
N SER A 103 -16.34 6.98 -2.26
CA SER A 103 -15.83 6.18 -3.38
C SER A 103 -15.64 7.10 -4.59
N VAL A 104 -14.46 7.70 -4.74
CA VAL A 104 -14.20 8.70 -5.80
C VAL A 104 -13.31 8.13 -6.89
N SER A 105 -13.55 8.52 -8.15
CA SER A 105 -12.68 8.13 -9.27
C SER A 105 -11.35 8.89 -9.24
N ARG A 106 -10.29 8.24 -9.71
CA ARG A 106 -8.99 8.91 -9.86
C ARG A 106 -9.04 10.12 -10.78
N ASN A 107 -9.87 10.06 -11.83
CA ASN A 107 -10.02 11.16 -12.78
C ASN A 107 -10.56 12.41 -12.08
N MET A 108 -11.58 12.26 -11.23
CA MET A 108 -12.16 13.38 -10.50
C MET A 108 -11.16 14.04 -9.52
N VAL A 109 -10.36 13.23 -8.82
CA VAL A 109 -9.28 13.75 -7.95
C VAL A 109 -8.21 14.48 -8.78
N THR A 110 -7.90 13.97 -9.97
CA THR A 110 -6.90 14.58 -10.86
C THR A 110 -7.42 15.90 -11.46
N GLU A 111 -8.71 15.96 -11.78
CA GLU A 111 -9.41 17.17 -12.20
C GLU A 111 -9.41 18.21 -11.08
N TYR A 112 -9.75 17.80 -9.85
CA TYR A 112 -9.63 18.65 -8.66
C TYR A 112 -8.22 19.24 -8.54
N PHE A 113 -7.16 18.43 -8.65
CA PHE A 113 -5.79 18.95 -8.58
C PHE A 113 -5.46 19.92 -9.70
N SER A 114 -5.99 19.69 -10.89
CA SER A 114 -5.76 20.59 -12.04
C SER A 114 -6.43 21.96 -11.83
N VAL A 115 -7.58 21.98 -11.17
CA VAL A 115 -8.35 23.20 -10.89
C VAL A 115 -7.83 23.94 -9.66
N PHE A 116 -7.62 23.24 -8.54
CA PHE A 116 -7.35 23.86 -7.23
C PHE A 116 -5.89 23.81 -6.80
N GLU A 117 -5.09 22.90 -7.36
CA GLU A 117 -3.68 22.71 -7.00
C GLU A 117 -2.74 22.72 -8.23
N PRO A 118 -2.93 23.62 -9.23
CA PRO A 118 -2.21 23.55 -10.49
C PRO A 118 -0.70 23.70 -10.31
N GLU A 119 -0.26 24.49 -9.33
CA GLU A 119 1.16 24.68 -9.04
C GLU A 119 1.82 23.40 -8.49
N LEU A 120 1.14 22.65 -7.62
CA LEU A 120 1.65 21.36 -7.13
C LEU A 120 1.75 20.33 -8.27
N VAL A 121 0.80 20.35 -9.21
CA VAL A 121 0.86 19.51 -10.42
C VAL A 121 2.05 19.89 -11.29
N LYS A 122 2.26 21.19 -11.54
CA LYS A 122 3.41 21.70 -12.31
C LYS A 122 4.73 21.31 -11.64
N GLU A 123 4.86 21.48 -10.33
CA GLU A 123 6.07 21.11 -9.59
C GLU A 123 6.43 19.63 -9.76
N ARG A 124 5.44 18.73 -9.65
CA ARG A 124 5.66 17.29 -9.85
C ARG A 124 6.07 16.95 -11.28
N ARG A 125 5.52 17.64 -12.28
CA ARG A 125 5.85 17.41 -13.70
C ARG A 125 7.26 17.87 -14.09
N LYS A 126 7.93 18.70 -13.28
CA LYS A 126 9.29 19.17 -13.57
C LYS A 126 10.34 18.03 -13.60
N ASN A 127 10.01 16.81 -13.17
CA ASN A 127 10.92 15.65 -13.13
C ASN A 127 12.27 15.96 -12.46
N ARG A 128 12.28 16.89 -11.51
CA ARG A 128 13.49 17.22 -10.74
C ARG A 128 13.55 16.30 -9.54
N LEU A 129 14.63 15.55 -9.42
CA LEU A 129 14.96 14.83 -8.20
C LEU A 129 15.15 15.86 -7.08
N ARG A 130 14.22 15.90 -6.13
CA ARG A 130 14.45 16.62 -4.87
C ARG A 130 15.39 15.75 -4.04
N ARG A 131 16.58 16.26 -3.75
CA ARG A 131 17.52 15.58 -2.84
C ARG A 131 16.81 15.36 -1.50
N LYS A 132 16.66 14.09 -1.10
CA LYS A 132 16.31 13.75 0.28
C LYS A 132 17.50 14.11 1.16
N ARG A 133 17.23 14.68 2.34
CA ARG A 133 18.20 14.75 3.42
C ARG A 133 18.03 13.50 4.26
N PHE A 134 19.11 12.76 4.50
CA PHE A 134 19.15 11.76 5.54
C PHE A 134 19.41 12.48 6.86
N TRP A 135 18.66 12.12 7.88
CA TRP A 135 18.85 12.59 9.24
C TRP A 135 19.24 11.36 10.05
N ALA A 136 20.50 11.29 10.45
CA ALA A 136 21.06 10.21 11.24
C ALA A 136 21.78 10.82 12.44
N ALA A 137 21.58 10.25 13.63
CA ALA A 137 22.19 10.68 14.88
C ALA A 137 23.68 10.31 14.96
N GLY A 138 24.11 9.30 14.19
CA GLY A 138 25.49 8.84 14.17
C GLY A 138 25.72 7.68 13.20
N VAL A 139 26.89 7.07 13.29
CA VAL A 139 27.27 5.85 12.56
C VAL A 139 26.33 4.72 12.95
N ASN A 140 25.91 3.91 11.98
CA ASN A 140 24.97 2.80 12.12
C ASN A 140 23.59 3.21 12.66
N ASP A 141 23.24 4.49 12.68
CA ASP A 141 21.87 4.89 13.02
C ASP A 141 20.89 4.41 11.93
N ILE A 142 21.27 4.60 10.67
CA ILE A 142 20.47 4.18 9.51
C ILE A 142 21.38 3.46 8.52
N TRP A 143 20.98 2.27 8.07
CA TRP A 143 21.50 1.71 6.82
C TRP A 143 20.46 1.85 5.72
N ALA A 144 20.78 2.62 4.70
CA ALA A 144 19.97 2.84 3.53
C ALA A 144 20.28 1.78 2.47
N VAL A 145 19.26 1.05 2.03
CA VAL A 145 19.37 -0.07 1.10
C VAL A 145 18.65 0.28 -0.20
N ASP A 146 19.32 0.05 -1.33
CA ASP A 146 18.79 0.35 -2.66
C ASP A 146 19.32 -0.63 -3.72
N GLN A 147 18.64 -0.68 -4.85
CA GLN A 147 18.97 -1.54 -5.99
C GLN A 147 19.11 -0.74 -7.29
N HIS A 148 19.96 -1.23 -8.19
CA HIS A 148 20.19 -0.62 -9.50
C HIS A 148 20.11 -1.64 -10.64
N ASP A 149 18.99 -1.58 -11.37
CA ASP A 149 18.66 -2.57 -12.40
C ASP A 149 18.98 -2.10 -13.84
N LYS A 150 19.55 -0.91 -14.04
CA LYS A 150 19.81 -0.39 -15.41
C LYS A 150 20.74 -1.29 -16.23
N TRP A 151 21.67 -1.97 -15.57
CA TRP A 151 22.61 -2.88 -16.22
C TRP A 151 22.00 -4.24 -16.53
N LYS A 152 20.88 -4.59 -15.91
CA LYS A 152 20.21 -5.88 -16.10
C LYS A 152 19.75 -6.06 -17.54
N TYR A 153 19.19 -4.99 -18.12
CA TYR A 153 18.69 -5.02 -19.49
C TYR A 153 19.77 -5.15 -20.57
N LYS A 154 21.00 -4.69 -20.29
CA LYS A 154 22.10 -4.67 -21.26
C LYS A 154 23.12 -5.79 -21.04
N PHE A 155 23.39 -6.12 -19.78
CA PHE A 155 24.47 -7.01 -19.38
C PHE A 155 24.00 -8.20 -18.51
N GLY A 156 22.72 -8.26 -18.15
CA GLY A 156 22.22 -9.27 -17.22
C GLY A 156 22.71 -9.08 -15.78
N LEU A 157 23.22 -7.89 -15.43
CA LEU A 157 23.77 -7.57 -14.12
C LEU A 157 22.84 -6.61 -13.35
N ALA A 158 22.42 -7.01 -12.17
CA ALA A 158 21.63 -6.27 -11.22
C ALA A 158 22.51 -5.96 -9.99
N LEU A 159 22.54 -4.70 -9.57
CA LEU A 159 23.41 -4.25 -8.48
C LEU A 159 22.56 -3.97 -7.24
N HIS A 160 23.06 -4.32 -6.06
CA HIS A 160 22.39 -4.08 -4.79
C HIS A 160 23.37 -3.49 -3.79
N THR A 161 22.95 -2.45 -3.05
CA THR A 161 23.84 -1.71 -2.15
C THR A 161 23.20 -1.45 -0.79
N GLY A 162 24.02 -1.42 0.25
CA GLY A 162 23.70 -0.99 1.60
C GLY A 162 24.70 0.06 2.03
N ILE A 163 24.22 1.23 2.41
CA ILE A 163 25.06 2.40 2.69
C ILE A 163 24.65 3.01 4.04
N ASP A 164 25.63 3.33 4.87
CA ASP A 164 25.46 4.26 5.98
C ASP A 164 25.52 5.70 5.43
N PRO A 165 24.42 6.47 5.45
CA PRO A 165 24.39 7.81 4.91
C PRO A 165 25.05 8.86 5.82
N PHE A 166 25.35 8.54 7.10
CA PHE A 166 26.00 9.46 8.03
C PHE A 166 27.48 9.63 7.67
N ILE A 167 28.19 8.53 7.46
CA ILE A 167 29.60 8.53 7.04
C ILE A 167 29.80 8.33 5.54
N GLY A 168 28.75 7.95 4.80
CA GLY A 168 28.86 7.58 3.39
C GLY A 168 29.57 6.24 3.17
N PHE A 169 29.60 5.37 4.17
CA PHE A 169 30.25 4.07 4.09
C PHE A 169 29.35 3.07 3.37
N THR A 170 29.90 2.34 2.41
CA THR A 170 29.19 1.27 1.70
C THR A 170 29.48 -0.04 2.41
N HIS A 171 28.47 -0.57 3.10
CA HIS A 171 28.54 -1.88 3.75
C HIS A 171 28.72 -2.98 2.71
N TRP A 172 27.80 -3.06 1.76
CA TRP A 172 27.92 -4.01 0.65
C TRP A 172 27.62 -3.35 -0.70
N LEU A 173 28.28 -3.87 -1.73
CA LEU A 173 27.91 -3.73 -3.13
C LEU A 173 27.94 -5.11 -3.77
N LYS A 174 26.77 -5.70 -3.98
CA LYS A 174 26.62 -7.05 -4.54
C LYS A 174 26.11 -6.94 -5.98
N ILE A 175 26.64 -7.80 -6.84
CA ILE A 175 26.26 -7.87 -8.26
C ILE A 175 25.73 -9.28 -8.52
N TRP A 176 24.53 -9.37 -9.09
CA TRP A 176 23.89 -10.64 -9.39
C TRP A 176 23.03 -10.56 -10.65
N TRP A 177 22.41 -11.66 -11.08
CA TRP A 177 21.48 -11.62 -12.21
C TRP A 177 20.07 -11.12 -11.83
N THR A 178 19.76 -11.04 -10.53
CA THR A 178 18.46 -10.58 -10.03
C THR A 178 18.56 -9.94 -8.65
N ASN A 179 17.80 -8.85 -8.45
CA ASN A 179 17.56 -8.22 -7.14
C ASN A 179 16.12 -8.44 -6.64
N SER A 180 15.29 -9.15 -7.40
CA SER A 180 13.86 -9.31 -7.08
C SER A 180 13.58 -10.47 -6.10
N ASN A 181 14.62 -11.12 -5.57
CA ASN A 181 14.48 -12.23 -4.64
C ASN A 181 14.69 -11.75 -3.19
N PRO A 182 13.65 -11.73 -2.35
CA PRO A 182 13.77 -11.24 -0.98
C PRO A 182 14.76 -12.02 -0.11
N ARG A 183 14.97 -13.32 -0.39
CA ARG A 183 15.94 -14.14 0.35
C ARG A 183 17.38 -13.74 0.06
N LEU A 184 17.65 -13.33 -1.18
CA LEU A 184 18.96 -12.87 -1.62
C LEU A 184 19.29 -11.50 -1.01
N VAL A 185 18.33 -10.57 -1.05
CA VAL A 185 18.49 -9.25 -0.42
C VAL A 185 18.70 -9.40 1.09
N LEU A 186 17.93 -10.27 1.74
CA LEU A 186 18.11 -10.58 3.16
C LEU A 186 19.50 -11.19 3.45
N SER A 187 20.00 -12.12 2.62
CA SER A 187 21.31 -12.72 2.88
C SER A 187 22.42 -11.68 2.84
N TYR A 188 22.39 -10.72 1.90
CA TYR A 188 23.39 -9.64 1.87
C TYR A 188 23.44 -8.83 3.16
N TYR A 189 22.28 -8.55 3.74
CA TYR A 189 22.18 -7.84 5.01
C TYR A 189 22.67 -8.69 6.19
N LEU A 190 22.30 -9.97 6.24
CA LEU A 190 22.72 -10.88 7.32
C LEU A 190 24.22 -11.15 7.28
N ASP A 191 24.77 -11.39 6.08
CA ASP A 191 26.22 -11.58 5.88
C ASP A 191 26.99 -10.37 6.44
N GLU A 192 26.53 -9.15 6.16
CA GLU A 192 27.16 -7.93 6.68
C GLU A 192 27.06 -7.82 8.20
N VAL A 193 25.87 -8.06 8.77
CA VAL A 193 25.68 -8.00 10.23
C VAL A 193 26.54 -9.03 10.96
N GLU A 194 26.67 -10.23 10.39
CA GLU A 194 27.51 -11.30 10.92
C GLU A 194 29.00 -10.93 10.81
N GLU A 195 29.45 -10.43 9.65
CA GLU A 195 30.85 -10.03 9.43
C GLU A 195 31.28 -8.88 10.33
N GLN A 196 30.42 -7.87 10.50
CA GLN A 196 30.72 -6.68 11.31
C GLN A 196 30.52 -6.94 12.82
N GLY A 197 29.66 -7.91 13.19
CA GLY A 197 29.24 -8.14 14.58
C GLY A 197 28.30 -7.06 15.13
N TYR A 198 27.84 -6.14 14.28
CA TYR A 198 26.86 -5.10 14.61
C TYR A 198 25.95 -4.83 13.41
N GLY A 199 24.82 -4.17 13.65
CA GLY A 199 23.87 -3.77 12.63
C GLY A 199 23.34 -2.36 12.86
N PRO A 200 22.46 -1.86 11.97
CA PRO A 200 21.90 -0.54 12.11
C PRO A 200 20.89 -0.47 13.25
N LEU A 201 20.58 0.73 13.73
CA LEU A 201 19.39 0.96 14.55
C LEU A 201 18.12 0.87 13.71
N VAL A 202 18.16 1.42 12.50
CA VAL A 202 17.05 1.43 11.53
C VAL A 202 17.53 0.99 10.15
N SER A 203 16.87 0.00 9.56
CA SER A 203 16.99 -0.26 8.13
C SER A 203 16.04 0.67 7.33
N GLN A 204 16.53 1.30 6.26
CA GLN A 204 15.72 2.13 5.38
C GLN A 204 15.78 1.64 3.92
N SER A 205 14.63 1.28 3.36
CA SER A 205 14.49 0.93 1.93
C SER A 205 13.23 1.55 1.34
N ASP A 206 13.05 1.42 0.03
CA ASP A 206 11.75 1.65 -0.59
C ASP A 206 10.77 0.48 -0.26
N PRO A 207 9.45 0.66 -0.43
CA PRO A 207 8.45 -0.34 -0.05
C PRO A 207 8.35 -1.50 -1.07
N GLY A 208 9.47 -1.86 -1.69
CA GLY A 208 9.59 -2.97 -2.62
C GLY A 208 9.46 -4.32 -1.90
N THR A 209 8.85 -5.29 -2.58
CA THR A 209 8.58 -6.62 -2.01
C THR A 209 9.85 -7.42 -1.73
N GLU A 210 10.91 -7.15 -2.47
CA GLU A 210 12.25 -7.69 -2.31
C GLU A 210 12.88 -7.28 -0.97
N ASN A 211 12.52 -6.12 -0.42
CA ASN A 211 13.06 -5.65 0.85
C ASN A 211 12.31 -6.21 2.06
N PHE A 212 11.19 -6.90 1.87
CA PHE A 212 10.42 -7.46 2.99
C PHE A 212 11.21 -8.48 3.81
N GLY A 213 12.07 -9.27 3.16
CA GLY A 213 12.95 -10.20 3.86
C GLY A 213 13.85 -9.46 4.85
N LEU A 214 14.53 -8.42 4.36
CA LEU A 214 15.40 -7.56 5.16
C LEU A 214 14.65 -6.87 6.30
N ALA A 215 13.51 -6.22 6.01
CA ALA A 215 12.72 -5.52 7.02
C ALA A 215 12.26 -6.45 8.15
N ASN A 216 11.76 -7.65 7.80
CA ASN A 216 11.34 -8.64 8.78
C ASN A 216 12.52 -9.22 9.56
N GLY A 217 13.62 -9.54 8.88
CA GLY A 217 14.83 -10.06 9.53
C GLY A 217 15.46 -9.06 10.50
N HIS A 218 15.56 -7.80 10.09
CA HIS A 218 16.03 -6.71 10.94
C HIS A 218 15.12 -6.53 12.16
N THR A 219 13.80 -6.50 11.97
CA THR A 219 12.83 -6.42 13.08
C THR A 219 13.05 -7.58 14.05
N LEU A 220 13.11 -8.81 13.56
CA LEU A 220 13.33 -9.98 14.40
C LEU A 220 14.62 -9.87 15.24
N ILE A 221 15.74 -9.50 14.61
CA ILE A 221 17.03 -9.30 15.30
C ILE A 221 16.91 -8.20 16.38
N ARG A 222 16.25 -7.08 16.08
CA ARG A 222 16.02 -5.98 17.04
C ARG A 222 15.21 -6.46 18.25
N HIS A 223 14.12 -7.20 18.05
CA HIS A 223 13.30 -7.76 19.15
C HIS A 223 14.07 -8.82 19.95
N PHE A 224 14.98 -9.59 19.33
CA PHE A 224 15.83 -10.53 20.07
C PHE A 224 16.82 -9.82 20.99
N HIS A 225 17.39 -8.69 20.56
CA HIS A 225 18.32 -7.90 21.38
C HIS A 225 17.63 -7.01 22.39
N ASP A 226 16.44 -6.52 22.07
CA ASP A 226 15.61 -5.69 22.95
C ASP A 226 14.15 -6.17 22.89
N PRO A 227 13.76 -7.08 23.80
CA PRO A 227 12.39 -7.60 23.86
C PRO A 227 11.32 -6.56 24.23
N SER A 228 11.71 -5.33 24.59
CA SER A 228 10.76 -4.26 24.93
C SER A 228 10.25 -3.48 23.72
N LEU A 229 10.86 -3.69 22.55
CA LEU A 229 10.43 -3.14 21.25
C LEU A 229 9.19 -3.83 20.70
#